data_AF-A0A0S8GQH9-F1
#
_entry.id   AF-A0A0S8GQH9-F1
#
_cell.length_a   1.000
_cell.length_b   1.000
_cell.length_c   1.000
_cell.angle_alpha   90.00
_cell.angle_beta   90.00
_cell.angle_gamma   90.00
#
_symmetry.space_group_name_H-M   'P 1'
#
loop_
_entity.id
_entity.type
_entity.pdbx_description
1 polymer ?
#
loop_
_entity_poly.entity_id
_entity_poly.type
_entity_poly.pdbx_seq_one_letter_code
_entity_poly.pdbx_strand_id
1 'polypeptide(L)' 'KVILHRKNAYFYKTPNGARVGDLFMSLIHTCELNDVNPFDYLSELQKHAIEFSSDPDNWMPWNYRDTLQRIDTHV' A
#
# COMPACT_ATOMS: atom_id res chain seq x y z
N LYS A 1 14.91 -7.30 5.36
CA LYS A 1 14.09 -7.52 6.59
C LYS A 1 13.00 -8.51 6.23
N VAL A 2 12.90 -9.65 6.91
CA VAL A 2 11.75 -10.56 6.70
C VAL A 2 10.75 -10.27 7.80
N ILE A 3 9.55 -9.83 7.44
CA ILE A 3 8.48 -9.61 8.40
C ILE A 3 8.00 -10.99 8.84
N LEU A 4 8.41 -11.39 10.04
CA LEU A 4 8.04 -12.67 10.64
C LEU A 4 6.56 -12.63 11.03
N HIS A 5 5.70 -13.03 10.10
CA HIS A 5 4.24 -13.18 10.21
C HIS A 5 3.79 -13.79 11.56
N ARG A 6 4.56 -14.75 12.10
CA ARG A 6 4.26 -15.41 13.38
C ARG A 6 4.32 -14.49 14.60
N LYS A 7 5.17 -13.45 14.64
CA LYS A 7 5.28 -12.57 15.83
C LYS A 7 4.28 -11.42 15.81
N ASN A 8 3.86 -10.96 14.64
CA ASN A 8 2.91 -9.85 14.53
C ASN A 8 1.45 -10.32 14.55
N ALA A 9 1.13 -11.52 14.05
CA ALA A 9 -0.23 -12.05 14.03
C ALA A 9 -0.87 -12.17 15.44
N TYR A 10 -0.07 -12.46 16.49
CA TYR A 10 -0.59 -12.60 17.86
C TYR A 10 -0.94 -11.28 18.55
N PHE A 11 -0.59 -10.12 17.98
CA PHE A 11 -0.97 -8.81 18.51
C PHE A 11 -2.28 -8.27 17.94
N TYR A 12 -2.84 -8.93 16.93
CA TYR A 12 -4.13 -8.54 16.37
C TYR A 12 -5.25 -9.29 17.08
N LYS A 13 -6.12 -8.51 17.74
CA LYS A 13 -7.27 -8.98 18.54
C LYS A 13 -8.26 -9.85 17.75
N THR A 14 -8.22 -9.79 16.41
CA THR A 14 -9.08 -10.56 15.50
C THR A 14 -8.29 -11.06 14.28
N PRO A 15 -8.71 -12.17 13.65
CA PRO A 15 -8.13 -12.66 12.39
C PRO A 15 -8.15 -11.62 11.26
N ASN A 16 -9.19 -10.77 11.24
CA ASN A 16 -9.29 -9.65 10.30
C ASN A 16 -8.18 -8.62 10.53
N GLY A 17 -7.86 -8.32 11.79
CA GLY A 17 -6.74 -7.42 12.13
C GLY A 17 -5.40 -7.99 11.70
N ALA A 18 -5.16 -9.29 11.89
CA ALA A 18 -3.93 -9.95 11.45
C ALA A 18 -3.77 -9.84 9.93
N ARG A 19 -4.83 -10.17 9.18
CA ARG A 19 -4.84 -10.08 7.71
C ARG A 19 -4.55 -8.66 7.22
N VAL A 20 -5.18 -7.65 7.82
CA VAL A 20 -4.95 -6.25 7.45
C VAL A 20 -3.52 -5.82 7.79
N GLY A 21 -3.00 -6.26 8.95
CA GLY A 21 -1.62 -6.03 9.35
C GLY A 21 -0.62 -6.63 8.38
N ASP A 22 -0.79 -7.90 8.00
CA ASP A 22 0.09 -8.60 7.05
C ASP A 22 0.05 -7.96 5.65
N LEU A 23 -1.11 -7.44 5.24
CA LEU A 23 -1.25 -6.67 3.99
C LEU A 23 -0.42 -5.38 4.05
N PHE A 24 -0.60 -4.55 5.07
CA PHE A 24 0.18 -3.31 5.22
C PHE A 24 1.67 -3.58 5.34
N MET A 25 2.05 -4.62 6.09
CA MET A 25 3.44 -5.04 6.22
C MET A 25 4.06 -5.42 4.86
N SER A 26 3.33 -6.17 4.05
CA SER A 26 3.77 -6.53 2.69
C SER A 26 3.90 -5.29 1.80
N LEU A 27 2.90 -4.39 1.81
CA LEU A 27 2.94 -3.15 1.02
C LEU A 27 4.08 -2.22 1.43
N ILE A 28 4.30 -2.03 2.73
CA ILE A 28 5.39 -1.21 3.25
C ILE A 28 6.73 -1.79 2.80
N HIS A 29 6.90 -3.11 2.88
CA HIS A 29 8.13 -3.74 2.44
C HIS A 29 8.35 -3.62 0.93
N THR A 30 7.29 -3.74 0.12
CA THR A 30 7.38 -3.47 -1.32
C THR A 30 7.76 -2.02 -1.61
N CYS A 31 7.25 -1.05 -0.84
CA CYS A 31 7.67 0.35 -0.96
C CYS A 31 9.16 0.53 -0.62
N GLU A 32 9.64 -0.08 0.47
CA GLU A 32 11.06 -0.07 0.85
C GLU A 32 11.94 -0.66 -0.26
N LEU A 33 11.51 -1.74 -0.93
CA LEU A 33 12.25 -2.36 -2.04
C LEU A 33 12.31 -1.52 -3.31
N ASN A 34 11.38 -0.57 -3.47
CA ASN A 34 11.31 0.33 -4.62
C ASN A 34 11.80 1.75 -4.29
N ASP A 35 12.41 1.98 -3.12
CA ASP A 35 12.84 3.30 -2.63
C ASP A 35 11.71 4.35 -2.59
N VAL A 36 10.49 3.89 -2.31
CA VAL A 36 9.27 4.70 -2.25
C VAL A 36 8.91 4.95 -0.80
N ASN A 37 8.45 6.16 -0.48
CA ASN A 37 7.97 6.46 0.87
C ASN A 37 6.63 5.71 1.12
N PRO A 38 6.60 4.75 2.07
CA PRO A 38 5.40 3.95 2.30
C PRO A 38 4.23 4.78 2.88
N PHE A 39 4.51 5.83 3.64
CA PHE A 39 3.47 6.68 4.22
C PHE A 39 2.76 7.50 3.13
N ASP A 40 3.55 8.07 2.22
CA ASP A 40 3.06 8.79 1.05
C ASP A 40 2.21 7.87 0.17
N TYR A 41 2.77 6.72 -0.22
CA TYR A 41 2.10 5.72 -1.04
C TYR A 41 0.75 5.28 -0.46
N LEU A 42 0.71 4.88 0.82
CA LEU A 42 -0.53 4.43 1.46
C LEU A 42 -1.55 5.56 1.61
N SER A 43 -1.09 6.79 1.83
CA SER A 43 -1.98 7.97 1.91
C SER A 43 -2.65 8.24 0.57
N GLU A 44 -1.90 8.19 -0.53
CA GLU A 44 -2.42 8.39 -1.89
C GLU A 44 -3.34 7.24 -2.32
N LEU A 45 -2.98 6.00 -2.00
CA LEU A 45 -3.83 4.83 -2.24
C LEU A 45 -5.17 4.92 -1.49
N GLN A 46 -5.18 5.48 -0.27
CA GLN A 46 -6.41 5.68 0.50
C GLN A 46 -7.26 6.83 -0.06
N LYS A 47 -6.65 7.92 -0.53
CA LYS A 47 -7.37 9.04 -1.17
C LYS A 47 -8.02 8.62 -2.48
N HIS A 48 -7.34 7.79 -3.25
CA HIS A 48 -7.77 7.32 -4.57
C HIS A 48 -8.23 5.86 -4.56
N ALA A 49 -8.88 5.43 -3.47
CA ALA A 49 -9.30 4.04 -3.30
C ALA A 49 -10.29 3.57 -4.38
N ILE A 50 -11.07 4.49 -4.96
CA ILE A 50 -12.04 4.20 -6.02
C ILE A 50 -11.32 3.91 -7.35
N GLU A 51 -10.35 4.75 -7.68
CA GLU A 51 -9.52 4.65 -8.87
C GLU A 51 -8.59 3.43 -8.77
N PHE A 52 -8.04 3.17 -7.59
CA PHE A 52 -7.30 1.96 -7.28
C PHE A 52 -8.13 0.70 -7.50
N SER A 53 -9.39 0.68 -7.04
CA SER A 53 -10.26 -0.48 -7.25
C SER A 53 -10.62 -0.69 -8.72
N SER A 54 -10.51 0.34 -9.55
CA SER A 54 -10.81 0.26 -10.98
C SER A 54 -9.62 -0.22 -11.80
N ASP A 55 -8.40 0.18 -11.41
CA ASP A 55 -7.17 -0.15 -12.15
C ASP A 55 -5.95 -0.32 -11.22
N PRO A 56 -5.86 -1.43 -10.48
CA PRO A 56 -4.84 -1.62 -9.45
C PRO A 56 -3.41 -1.65 -10.01
N ASP A 57 -3.23 -2.01 -11.28
CA ASP A 57 -1.91 -2.11 -11.90
C ASP A 57 -1.23 -0.75 -12.03
N ASN A 58 -2.00 0.34 -12.15
CA ASN A 58 -1.51 1.71 -12.24
C ASN A 58 -1.18 2.36 -10.88
N TRP A 59 -1.47 1.68 -9.77
CA TRP A 59 -1.26 2.19 -8.40
C TRP A 59 -0.21 1.40 -7.64
N MET A 60 0.68 0.72 -8.35
CA MET A 60 1.81 0.04 -7.74
C MET A 60 2.84 1.06 -7.25
N PRO A 61 3.70 0.72 -6.26
CA PRO A 61 4.63 1.68 -5.68
C PRO A 61 5.61 2.29 -6.70
N TRP A 62 5.86 1.64 -7.84
CA TRP A 62 6.73 2.16 -8.89
C TRP A 62 6.04 3.08 -9.92
N ASN A 63 4.71 3.09 -10.04
CA ASN A 63 3.99 3.86 -11.06
C ASN A 63 2.89 4.78 -10.51
N TYR A 64 2.54 4.69 -9.23
CA TYR A 64 1.49 5.53 -8.63
C TYR A 64 1.73 7.03 -8.83
N ARG A 65 2.99 7.50 -8.86
CA ARG A 65 3.32 8.92 -9.10
C ARG A 65 2.94 9.40 -10.49
N ASP A 66 3.14 8.57 -11.51
CA ASP A 66 2.73 8.91 -12.88
C ASP A 66 1.21 8.95 -12.98
N THR A 67 0.53 8.05 -12.29
CA THR A 67 -0.93 8.04 -12.18
C THR A 67 -1.45 9.28 -11.47
N LEU A 68 -0.83 9.70 -10.37
CA LEU A 68 -1.15 10.95 -9.68
C LEU A 68 -0.98 12.16 -10.58
N GLN A 69 0.12 12.24 -11.33
CA GLN A 69 0.33 13.33 -12.30
C GLN A 69 -0.76 13.35 -13.38
N ARG A 70 -1.17 12.19 -13.90
CA ARG A 70 -2.24 12.11 -14.91
C ARG A 70 -3.58 12.58 -14.36
N ILE A 71 -3.91 12.18 -13.13
CA ILE A 71 -5.16 12.56 -12.46
C ILE A 71 -5.16 14.06 -12.14
N ASP A 72 -4.06 14.59 -11.59
CA ASP A 72 -3.90 16.02 -11.26
C ASP A 72 -3.95 16.91 -12.52
N THR A 73 -3.41 16.43 -13.65
CA THR A 73 -3.45 17.17 -14.92
C THR A 73 -4.86 17.23 -15.54
N HIS A 74 -5.81 16.40 -15.10
CA HIS A 74 -7.19 16.35 -15.62
C HIS A 74 -8.19 17.15 -14.77
N VAL A 75 -7.71 17.98 -13.82
CA VAL A 75 -8.54 18.91 -13.02
C VAL A 75 -8.45 20.33 -13.54
#